data_AF-A0A831YD54-F1
#
_entry.id   AF-A0A831YD54-F1
#
_cell.length_a   1.000
_cell.length_b   1.000
_cell.length_c   1.000
_cell.angle_alpha   90.00
_cell.angle_beta   90.00
_cell.angle_gamma   90.00
#
_symmetry.space_group_name_H-M   'P 1'
#
loop_
_entity.id
_entity.type
_entity.pdbx_description
1 polymer ?
#
loop_
_entity_poly.entity_id
_entity_poly.type
_entity_poly.pdbx_seq_one_letter_code
_entity_poly.pdbx_strand_id
1 'polypeptide(L)'
;MDENSSLKKNNETQIEDLDFTKKLDLLSSNEDKIKLSLEEMKKAISTENRPDFKTFWDIKNRCLVIFKAPINATSRALFWKEYIELSNEVKRLKNISNEQTNFEVQQIDLAINSLEEDLKKYEVVLLTMKTIDFNEKIRSLLSKKSFYVETQKELDLLNTYAARINSLRKEIIKTQMRISAKNKFLKRLSNVGDIIFPKRKDLIGSISEEFLVSIDKFSENFDLKKVSFFVLKDEIKSLQNLAKKLTLNTEAFTNCRLMLSKCWDKVKLAEKSYKKERQKSKEFIDQALLKIEKLKKMCEANSNDKSIPNEEKEIFNFIKTLSLKKEDIKFLKFKIKEAKAPIYNNKVKKINEEKISRIDEKEKSRKTKLDQIKNDIRDLLDKSDLSIDELELEKNQIEEKLKAFELAKFEKLIFEKDFRALHHLIEDKKEKQTLNSSDEINQLLIVFEQKKKRRQALKNHLDNLKKQLAGSGLCFEKAMMYRDLIDEEKQRLQALDKSIHELEEKIANLESN
;
A
#
# COMPACT_ATOMS: atom_id res chain seq x y z
N MET A 1 -62.04 44.50 -58.27
CA MET A 1 -62.24 45.44 -57.14
C MET A 1 -61.03 45.48 -56.19
N ASP A 2 -59.84 45.01 -56.62
CA ASP A 2 -58.67 44.89 -55.73
C ASP A 2 -57.47 45.76 -56.09
N GLU A 3 -57.52 46.56 -57.16
CA GLU A 3 -56.41 47.48 -57.51
C GLU A 3 -56.46 48.81 -56.73
N ASN A 4 -57.63 49.26 -56.30
CA ASN A 4 -57.77 50.49 -55.50
C ASN A 4 -57.37 50.32 -54.02
N SER A 5 -57.27 49.09 -53.53
CA SER A 5 -56.85 48.75 -52.16
C SER A 5 -55.32 48.73 -52.03
N SER A 6 -54.63 48.22 -53.06
CA SER A 6 -53.17 48.14 -53.16
C SER A 6 -52.53 49.49 -53.52
N LEU A 7 -53.20 50.36 -54.29
CA LEU A 7 -52.75 51.74 -54.53
C LEU A 7 -52.87 52.64 -53.28
N LYS A 8 -53.88 52.45 -52.42
CA LYS A 8 -54.00 53.18 -51.14
C LYS A 8 -52.96 52.73 -50.11
N LYS A 9 -52.71 51.41 -50.00
CA LYS A 9 -51.67 50.88 -49.12
C LYS A 9 -50.26 51.29 -49.54
N ASN A 10 -49.93 51.30 -50.83
CA ASN A 10 -48.61 51.73 -51.30
C ASN A 10 -48.32 53.22 -51.06
N ASN A 11 -49.36 54.07 -51.06
CA ASN A 11 -49.19 55.49 -50.74
C ASN A 11 -49.05 55.75 -49.24
N GLU A 12 -49.68 54.95 -48.37
CA GLU A 12 -49.52 55.04 -46.91
C GLU A 12 -48.11 54.62 -46.46
N THR A 13 -47.54 53.55 -47.03
CA THR A 13 -46.19 53.07 -46.69
C THR A 13 -45.07 54.01 -47.16
N GLN A 14 -45.28 54.78 -48.24
CA GLN A 14 -44.29 55.76 -48.72
C GLN A 14 -44.28 57.05 -47.89
N ILE A 15 -45.35 57.33 -47.13
CA ILE A 15 -45.45 58.50 -46.27
C ILE A 15 -44.69 58.28 -44.96
N GLU A 16 -44.58 57.06 -44.45
CA GLU A 16 -43.94 56.78 -43.16
C GLU A 16 -42.44 57.12 -43.11
N ASP A 17 -41.72 57.02 -44.24
CA ASP A 17 -40.28 57.31 -44.36
C ASP A 17 -39.91 58.76 -44.75
N LEU A 18 -40.90 59.65 -44.89
CA LEU A 18 -40.66 61.07 -45.21
C LEU A 18 -40.23 61.86 -43.97
N ASP A 19 -39.23 62.74 -44.13
CA ASP A 19 -38.81 63.72 -43.11
C ASP A 19 -40.02 64.51 -42.58
N PHE A 20 -40.08 64.73 -41.27
CA PHE A 20 -41.20 65.37 -40.57
C PHE A 20 -41.62 66.70 -41.24
N THR A 21 -40.65 67.44 -41.77
CA THR A 21 -40.87 68.68 -42.54
C THR A 21 -41.74 68.45 -43.78
N LYS A 22 -41.44 67.41 -44.56
CA LYS A 22 -42.15 67.06 -45.80
C LYS A 22 -43.55 66.54 -45.52
N LYS A 23 -43.74 65.78 -44.43
CA LYS A 23 -45.07 65.33 -43.97
C LYS A 23 -45.96 66.52 -43.56
N LEU A 24 -45.37 67.55 -42.98
CA LEU A 24 -46.07 68.75 -42.54
C LEU A 24 -46.47 69.68 -43.69
N ASP A 25 -45.67 69.71 -44.77
CA ASP A 25 -45.92 70.51 -45.97
C ASP A 25 -47.02 69.92 -46.88
N LEU A 26 -47.26 68.61 -46.80
CA LEU A 26 -48.32 67.91 -47.55
C LEU A 26 -49.75 68.15 -47.03
N LEU A 27 -49.89 68.65 -45.79
CA LEU A 27 -51.18 68.89 -45.18
C LEU A 27 -51.67 70.33 -45.47
N SER A 28 -52.95 70.49 -45.81
CA SER A 28 -53.53 71.80 -46.12
C SER A 28 -54.14 72.50 -44.90
N SER A 29 -54.62 71.73 -43.91
CA SER A 29 -55.26 72.27 -42.70
C SER A 29 -54.27 72.45 -41.55
N ASN A 30 -54.36 73.59 -40.85
CA ASN A 30 -53.56 73.84 -39.64
C ASN A 30 -53.92 72.88 -38.49
N GLU A 31 -55.15 72.39 -38.43
CA GLU A 31 -55.59 71.42 -37.42
C GLU A 31 -54.95 70.05 -37.64
N ASP A 32 -54.91 69.58 -38.88
CA ASP A 32 -54.27 68.30 -39.22
C ASP A 32 -52.75 68.36 -39.01
N LYS A 33 -52.12 69.50 -39.29
CA LYS A 33 -50.69 69.72 -39.00
C LYS A 33 -50.38 69.65 -37.50
N ILE A 34 -51.26 70.19 -36.66
CA ILE A 34 -51.10 70.11 -35.20
C ILE A 34 -51.31 68.68 -34.74
N LYS A 35 -52.34 68.00 -35.22
CA LYS A 35 -52.60 66.60 -34.87
C LYS A 35 -51.44 65.68 -35.23
N LEU A 36 -50.90 65.79 -36.45
CA LEU A 36 -49.71 65.05 -36.87
C LEU A 36 -48.50 65.38 -35.99
N SER A 37 -48.30 66.65 -35.64
CA SER A 37 -47.20 67.06 -34.75
C SER A 37 -47.32 66.44 -33.36
N LEU A 38 -48.53 66.36 -32.80
CA LEU A 38 -48.79 65.74 -31.49
C LEU A 38 -48.60 64.22 -31.54
N GLU A 39 -49.05 63.55 -32.62
CA GLU A 39 -48.82 62.12 -32.83
C GLU A 39 -47.34 61.78 -32.96
N GLU A 40 -46.56 62.56 -33.71
CA GLU A 40 -45.11 62.36 -33.85
C GLU A 40 -44.35 62.73 -32.56
N MET A 41 -44.80 63.75 -31.81
CA MET A 41 -44.30 64.02 -30.46
C MET A 41 -44.55 62.83 -29.53
N LYS A 42 -45.71 62.18 -29.62
CA LYS A 42 -46.05 60.99 -28.85
C LYS A 42 -45.19 59.78 -29.26
N LYS A 43 -44.98 59.55 -30.55
CA LYS A 43 -44.09 58.49 -31.06
C LYS A 43 -42.63 58.68 -30.59
N ALA A 44 -42.14 59.92 -30.58
CA ALA A 44 -40.78 60.25 -30.13
C ALA A 44 -40.55 59.92 -28.65
N ILE A 45 -41.60 59.88 -27.83
CA ILE A 45 -41.49 59.60 -26.38
C ILE A 45 -41.85 58.16 -26.01
N SER A 46 -42.58 57.45 -26.89
CA SER A 46 -43.02 56.07 -26.69
C SER A 46 -42.07 55.01 -27.28
N THR A 47 -40.88 55.41 -27.74
CA THR A 47 -39.90 54.49 -28.35
C THR A 47 -39.36 53.49 -27.31
N GLU A 48 -39.43 52.18 -27.60
CA GLU A 48 -39.24 51.07 -26.64
C GLU A 48 -37.93 51.09 -25.84
N ASN A 49 -36.85 51.67 -26.38
CA ASN A 49 -35.55 51.64 -25.72
C ASN A 49 -35.18 52.94 -24.99
N ARG A 50 -35.42 54.12 -25.58
CA ARG A 50 -35.28 55.45 -24.95
C ARG A 50 -36.04 56.52 -25.74
N PRO A 51 -36.64 57.53 -25.10
CA PRO A 51 -37.23 58.69 -25.76
C PRO A 51 -36.22 59.49 -26.60
N ASP A 52 -36.58 59.86 -27.83
CA ASP A 52 -35.81 60.79 -28.65
C ASP A 52 -36.14 62.24 -28.27
N PHE A 53 -35.43 62.73 -27.26
CA PHE A 53 -35.60 64.10 -26.79
C PHE A 53 -35.32 65.14 -27.88
N LYS A 54 -34.34 64.92 -28.77
CA LYS A 54 -33.95 65.93 -29.77
C LYS A 54 -35.07 66.13 -30.78
N THR A 55 -35.54 65.03 -31.36
CA THR A 55 -36.65 65.04 -32.32
C THR A 55 -37.93 65.59 -31.68
N PHE A 56 -38.22 65.25 -30.42
CA PHE A 56 -39.33 65.85 -29.68
C PHE A 56 -39.24 67.37 -29.56
N TRP A 57 -38.08 67.93 -29.18
CA TRP A 57 -37.92 69.38 -29.03
C TRP A 57 -38.02 70.12 -30.37
N ASP A 58 -37.50 69.52 -31.45
CA ASP A 58 -37.59 70.08 -32.80
C ASP A 58 -39.05 70.11 -33.30
N ILE A 59 -39.80 69.02 -33.11
CA ILE A 59 -41.23 68.96 -33.43
C ILE A 59 -42.02 69.94 -32.55
N LYS A 60 -41.73 69.99 -31.24
CA LYS A 60 -42.40 70.88 -30.29
C LYS A 60 -42.29 72.35 -30.71
N ASN A 61 -41.11 72.79 -31.13
CA ASN A 61 -40.87 74.17 -31.55
C ASN A 61 -41.63 74.49 -32.84
N ARG A 62 -41.68 73.55 -33.79
CA ARG A 62 -42.43 73.70 -35.04
C ARG A 62 -43.94 73.70 -34.81
N CYS A 63 -44.45 72.80 -33.97
CA CYS A 63 -45.85 72.73 -33.56
C CYS A 63 -46.32 74.05 -32.92
N LEU A 64 -45.47 74.67 -32.07
CA LEU A 64 -45.75 75.96 -31.44
C LEU A 64 -45.94 77.10 -32.45
N VAL A 65 -45.24 77.07 -33.59
CA VAL A 65 -45.42 78.06 -34.67
C VAL A 65 -46.79 77.91 -35.31
N ILE A 66 -47.27 76.68 -35.49
CA ILE A 66 -48.55 76.36 -36.14
C ILE A 66 -49.74 76.77 -35.25
N PHE A 67 -49.59 76.68 -33.92
CA PHE A 67 -50.60 77.18 -32.97
C PHE A 67 -50.92 78.68 -33.10
N LYS A 68 -50.03 79.47 -33.70
CA LYS A 68 -50.23 80.92 -33.95
C LYS A 68 -51.16 81.18 -35.16
N ALA A 69 -51.44 80.18 -35.98
CA ALA A 69 -52.33 80.29 -37.14
C ALA A 69 -53.82 80.23 -36.73
N PRO A 70 -54.76 80.72 -37.56
CA PRO A 70 -56.20 80.67 -37.26
C PRO A 70 -56.68 79.21 -37.22
N ILE A 71 -57.28 78.83 -36.09
CA ILE A 71 -57.77 77.49 -35.73
C ILE A 71 -59.06 77.67 -34.91
N ASN A 72 -59.98 76.70 -34.96
CA ASN A 72 -61.18 76.69 -34.13
C ASN A 72 -60.81 76.77 -32.62
N ALA A 73 -61.50 77.61 -31.86
CA ALA A 73 -61.24 77.82 -30.44
C ALA A 73 -61.34 76.52 -29.61
N THR A 74 -62.31 75.65 -29.92
CA THR A 74 -62.52 74.38 -29.21
C THR A 74 -61.41 73.38 -29.52
N SER A 75 -61.08 73.20 -30.81
CA SER A 75 -59.98 72.32 -31.24
C SER A 75 -58.63 72.81 -30.70
N ARG A 76 -58.41 74.14 -30.69
CA ARG A 76 -57.20 74.75 -30.12
C ARG A 76 -57.07 74.43 -28.63
N ALA A 77 -58.13 74.51 -27.85
CA ALA A 77 -58.09 74.18 -26.42
C ALA A 77 -57.73 72.70 -26.17
N LEU A 78 -58.29 71.78 -26.96
CA LEU A 78 -57.99 70.35 -26.87
C LEU A 78 -56.54 70.03 -27.24
N PHE A 79 -56.08 70.49 -28.40
CA PHE A 79 -54.70 70.26 -28.85
C PHE A 79 -53.66 70.93 -27.94
N TRP A 80 -53.99 72.10 -27.38
CA TRP A 80 -53.12 72.78 -26.44
C TRP A 80 -52.98 72.01 -25.12
N LYS A 81 -54.06 71.40 -24.64
CA LYS A 81 -54.01 70.52 -23.46
C LYS A 81 -53.09 69.32 -23.71
N GLU A 82 -53.24 68.64 -24.84
CA GLU A 82 -52.39 67.49 -25.20
C GLU A 82 -50.92 67.91 -25.39
N TYR A 83 -50.66 69.07 -26.00
CA TYR A 83 -49.32 69.64 -26.13
C TYR A 83 -48.63 69.88 -24.77
N ILE A 84 -49.38 70.39 -23.78
CA ILE A 84 -48.89 70.60 -22.42
C ILE A 84 -48.61 69.26 -21.73
N GLU A 85 -49.52 68.28 -21.85
CA GLU A 85 -49.35 66.95 -21.27
C GLU A 85 -48.09 66.27 -21.81
N LEU A 86 -47.90 66.23 -23.13
CA LEU A 86 -46.70 65.69 -23.77
C LEU A 86 -45.43 66.45 -23.34
N SER A 87 -45.51 67.78 -23.23
CA SER A 87 -44.38 68.61 -22.77
C SER A 87 -43.98 68.33 -21.32
N ASN A 88 -44.96 68.07 -20.44
CA ASN A 88 -44.71 67.72 -19.05
C ASN A 88 -44.16 66.30 -18.93
N GLU A 89 -44.68 65.37 -19.72
CA GLU A 89 -44.20 64.00 -19.76
C GLU A 89 -42.73 63.93 -20.21
N VAL A 90 -42.34 64.69 -21.24
CA VAL A 90 -40.94 64.75 -21.66
C VAL A 90 -40.01 65.34 -20.61
N LYS A 91 -40.46 66.36 -19.87
CA LYS A 91 -39.67 66.88 -18.75
C LYS A 91 -39.47 65.81 -17.68
N ARG A 92 -40.51 65.04 -17.36
CA ARG A 92 -40.44 63.91 -16.42
C ARG A 92 -39.47 62.83 -16.91
N LEU A 93 -39.60 62.38 -18.15
CA LEU A 93 -38.73 61.37 -18.76
C LEU A 93 -37.27 61.83 -18.83
N LYS A 94 -37.04 63.11 -19.12
CA LYS A 94 -35.69 63.70 -19.11
C LYS A 94 -35.08 63.71 -17.70
N ASN A 95 -35.87 64.02 -16.67
CA ASN A 95 -35.40 63.97 -15.29
C ASN A 95 -35.03 62.55 -14.89
N ILE A 96 -35.89 61.56 -15.17
CA ILE A 96 -35.60 60.14 -14.92
C ILE A 96 -34.33 59.70 -15.66
N SER A 97 -34.18 60.07 -16.93
CA SER A 97 -32.98 59.73 -17.72
C SER A 97 -31.70 60.35 -17.14
N ASN A 98 -31.77 61.59 -16.63
CA ASN A 98 -30.65 62.24 -15.95
C ASN A 98 -30.31 61.56 -14.62
N GLU A 99 -31.32 61.18 -13.82
CA GLU A 99 -31.12 60.45 -12.56
C GLU A 99 -30.49 59.08 -12.80
N GLN A 100 -30.96 58.33 -13.80
CA GLN A 100 -30.37 57.05 -14.21
C GLN A 100 -28.91 57.23 -14.63
N THR A 101 -28.61 58.24 -15.44
CA THR A 101 -27.24 58.51 -15.88
C THR A 101 -26.34 58.89 -14.70
N ASN A 102 -26.84 59.70 -13.76
CA ASN A 102 -26.09 60.08 -12.56
C ASN A 102 -25.85 58.87 -11.64
N PHE A 103 -26.84 57.99 -11.50
CA PHE A 103 -26.70 56.75 -10.75
C PHE A 103 -25.64 55.82 -11.39
N GLU A 104 -25.69 55.61 -12.71
CA GLU A 104 -24.67 54.84 -13.44
C GLU A 104 -23.26 55.43 -13.24
N VAL A 105 -23.12 56.76 -13.27
CA VAL A 105 -21.85 57.45 -13.00
C VAL A 105 -21.37 57.19 -11.58
N GLN A 106 -22.25 57.20 -10.57
CA GLN A 106 -21.89 56.90 -9.17
C GLN A 106 -21.48 55.44 -8.99
N GLN A 107 -22.16 54.49 -9.64
CA GLN A 107 -21.80 53.07 -9.59
C GLN A 107 -20.41 52.82 -10.19
N ILE A 108 -20.11 53.45 -11.32
CA ILE A 108 -18.78 53.39 -11.95
C ILE A 108 -17.73 54.02 -11.03
N ASP A 109 -18.01 55.17 -10.41
CA ASP A 109 -17.09 55.81 -9.47
C ASP A 109 -16.80 54.91 -8.27
N LEU A 110 -17.84 54.34 -7.66
CA LEU A 110 -17.71 53.41 -6.54
C LEU A 110 -16.90 52.17 -6.92
N ALA A 111 -17.13 51.61 -8.11
CA ALA A 111 -16.39 50.46 -8.60
C ALA A 111 -14.90 50.77 -8.83
N ILE A 112 -14.57 51.98 -9.29
CA ILE A 112 -13.17 52.43 -9.45
C ILE A 112 -12.55 52.71 -8.08
N ASN A 113 -13.27 53.36 -7.15
CA ASN A 113 -12.81 53.59 -5.78
C ASN A 113 -12.48 52.27 -5.08
N SER A 114 -13.36 51.27 -5.17
CA SER A 114 -13.12 49.94 -4.60
C SER A 114 -11.86 49.30 -5.18
N LEU A 115 -11.65 49.40 -6.49
CA LEU A 115 -10.45 48.85 -7.13
C LEU A 115 -9.17 49.58 -6.68
N GLU A 116 -9.23 50.90 -6.51
CA GLU A 116 -8.11 51.70 -6.00
C GLU A 116 -7.81 51.40 -4.52
N GLU A 117 -8.83 51.15 -3.70
CA GLU A 117 -8.68 50.73 -2.30
C GLU A 117 -8.10 49.32 -2.17
N ASP A 118 -8.57 48.39 -3.00
CA ASP A 118 -8.08 47.02 -3.05
C ASP A 118 -6.58 46.98 -3.43
N LEU A 119 -6.15 47.88 -4.32
CA LEU A 119 -4.73 48.06 -4.62
C LEU A 119 -3.92 48.63 -3.46
N LYS A 120 -4.48 49.52 -2.63
CA LYS A 120 -3.80 49.99 -1.42
C LYS A 120 -3.66 48.88 -0.38
N LYS A 121 -4.63 47.96 -0.32
CA LYS A 121 -4.65 46.80 0.58
C LYS A 121 -4.16 45.52 -0.10
N TYR A 122 -3.22 45.65 -1.04
CA TYR A 122 -2.79 44.57 -1.93
C TYR A 122 -2.46 43.26 -1.20
N GLU A 123 -1.65 43.34 -0.14
CA GLU A 123 -1.21 42.16 0.63
C GLU A 123 -2.36 41.45 1.34
N VAL A 124 -3.31 42.20 1.89
CA VAL A 124 -4.47 41.65 2.60
C VAL A 124 -5.39 40.92 1.62
N VAL A 125 -5.64 41.51 0.45
CA VAL A 125 -6.46 40.87 -0.59
C VAL A 125 -5.74 39.66 -1.17
N LEU A 126 -4.41 39.71 -1.31
CA LEU A 126 -3.62 38.56 -1.74
C LEU A 126 -3.74 37.38 -0.77
N LEU A 127 -3.86 37.62 0.55
CA LEU A 127 -4.05 36.56 1.53
C LEU A 127 -5.38 35.81 1.32
N THR A 128 -6.45 36.51 0.93
CA THR A 128 -7.77 35.92 0.70
C THR A 128 -7.87 35.07 -0.57
N MET A 129 -6.91 35.18 -1.50
CA MET A 129 -6.92 34.41 -2.74
C MET A 129 -6.65 32.93 -2.48
N LYS A 130 -7.33 32.06 -3.22
CA LYS A 130 -7.11 30.61 -3.16
C LYS A 130 -5.77 30.26 -3.79
N THR A 131 -5.03 29.36 -3.15
CA THR A 131 -3.78 28.83 -3.69
C THR A 131 -4.05 27.73 -4.71
N ILE A 132 -3.19 27.60 -5.72
CA ILE A 132 -3.21 26.43 -6.60
C ILE A 132 -2.93 25.15 -5.81
N ASP A 133 -3.72 24.12 -6.10
CA ASP A 133 -3.40 22.75 -5.75
C ASP A 133 -2.21 22.25 -6.57
N PHE A 134 -1.04 22.22 -5.92
CA PHE A 134 0.24 21.80 -6.48
C PHE A 134 0.46 20.31 -6.20
N ASN A 135 0.45 19.50 -7.25
CA ASN A 135 0.59 18.06 -7.13
C ASN A 135 2.01 17.66 -6.69
N GLU A 136 2.13 17.07 -5.51
CA GLU A 136 3.41 16.68 -4.89
C GLU A 136 4.14 15.55 -5.62
N LYS A 137 3.48 14.88 -6.57
CA LYS A 137 4.08 13.82 -7.38
C LYS A 137 5.18 14.32 -8.32
N ILE A 138 5.27 15.63 -8.54
CA ILE A 138 6.22 16.24 -9.46
C ILE A 138 7.53 16.56 -8.74
N ARG A 139 8.46 15.60 -8.71
CA ARG A 139 9.71 15.73 -7.93
C ARG A 139 10.60 16.86 -8.42
N SER A 140 10.60 17.09 -9.73
CA SER A 140 11.39 18.11 -10.42
C SER A 140 11.06 19.54 -10.03
N LEU A 141 9.84 19.80 -9.54
CA LEU A 141 9.38 21.15 -9.18
C LEU A 141 9.16 21.38 -7.67
N LEU A 142 9.38 20.36 -6.83
CA LEU A 142 9.19 20.47 -5.38
C LEU A 142 10.10 21.54 -4.74
N SER A 143 11.34 21.68 -5.22
CA SER A 143 12.31 22.64 -4.68
C SER A 143 11.89 24.10 -4.84
N LYS A 144 11.03 24.40 -5.81
CA LYS A 144 10.50 25.74 -6.09
C LYS A 144 8.98 25.83 -5.94
N LYS A 145 8.36 24.90 -5.20
CA LYS A 145 6.90 24.86 -4.98
C LYS A 145 6.36 26.19 -4.45
N SER A 146 7.02 26.79 -3.46
CA SER A 146 6.63 28.08 -2.87
C SER A 146 6.58 29.18 -3.92
N PHE A 147 7.62 29.30 -4.75
CA PHE A 147 7.69 30.28 -5.83
C PHE A 147 6.50 30.16 -6.79
N TYR A 148 6.17 28.96 -7.27
CA TYR A 148 5.04 28.78 -8.20
C TYR A 148 3.69 29.10 -7.56
N VAL A 149 3.49 28.70 -6.29
CA VAL A 149 2.24 28.93 -5.58
C VAL A 149 2.05 30.42 -5.30
N GLU A 150 3.08 31.11 -4.81
CA GLU A 150 3.04 32.55 -4.50
C GLU A 150 2.88 33.38 -5.77
N THR A 151 3.72 33.13 -6.78
CA THR A 151 3.68 33.85 -8.06
C THR A 151 2.35 33.67 -8.76
N GLN A 152 1.79 32.44 -8.77
CA GLN A 152 0.47 32.26 -9.36
C GLN A 152 -0.62 32.96 -8.55
N LYS A 153 -0.61 32.84 -7.22
CA LYS A 153 -1.61 33.50 -6.37
C LYS A 153 -1.68 35.00 -6.68
N GLU A 154 -0.50 35.60 -6.87
CA GLU A 154 -0.35 36.99 -7.28
C GLU A 154 -0.88 37.25 -8.70
N LEU A 155 -0.56 36.37 -9.66
CA LEU A 155 -1.06 36.44 -11.03
C LEU A 155 -2.59 36.32 -11.11
N ASP A 156 -3.22 35.45 -10.32
CA ASP A 156 -4.68 35.28 -10.30
C ASP A 156 -5.39 36.54 -9.81
N LEU A 157 -4.81 37.22 -8.81
CA LEU A 157 -5.27 38.52 -8.35
C LEU A 157 -5.13 39.58 -9.44
N LEU A 158 -3.95 39.69 -10.05
CA LEU A 158 -3.69 40.65 -11.13
C LEU A 158 -4.55 40.39 -12.37
N ASN A 159 -4.84 39.12 -12.69
CA ASN A 159 -5.74 38.73 -13.77
C ASN A 159 -7.17 39.21 -13.50
N THR A 160 -7.63 39.09 -12.25
CA THR A 160 -8.95 39.55 -11.82
C THR A 160 -9.06 41.06 -11.92
N TYR A 161 -8.06 41.80 -11.45
CA TYR A 161 -8.03 43.26 -11.59
C TYR A 161 -7.93 43.69 -13.06
N ALA A 162 -7.11 43.03 -13.88
CA ALA A 162 -7.02 43.32 -15.31
C ALA A 162 -8.37 43.11 -16.02
N ALA A 163 -9.10 42.03 -15.70
CA ALA A 163 -10.43 41.78 -16.23
C ALA A 163 -11.43 42.85 -15.77
N ARG A 164 -11.38 43.25 -14.49
CA ARG A 164 -12.24 44.30 -13.94
C ARG A 164 -11.99 45.65 -14.60
N ILE A 165 -10.73 46.06 -14.79
CA ILE A 165 -10.35 47.28 -15.52
C ILE A 165 -10.92 47.28 -16.93
N ASN A 166 -10.75 46.17 -17.66
CA ASN A 166 -11.25 46.06 -19.04
C ASN A 166 -12.77 46.09 -19.10
N SER A 167 -13.46 45.48 -18.13
CA SER A 167 -14.92 45.56 -18.00
C SER A 167 -15.37 47.00 -17.75
N LEU A 168 -14.77 47.69 -16.80
CA LEU A 168 -15.10 49.08 -16.47
C LEU A 168 -14.81 50.02 -17.64
N ARG A 169 -13.72 49.82 -18.39
CA ARG A 169 -13.45 50.58 -19.63
C ARG A 169 -14.58 50.43 -20.64
N LYS A 170 -15.07 49.20 -20.87
CA LYS A 170 -16.21 48.95 -21.77
C LYS A 170 -17.49 49.58 -21.26
N GLU A 171 -17.74 49.51 -19.95
CA GLU A 171 -18.90 50.11 -19.29
C GLU A 171 -18.90 51.64 -19.42
N ILE A 172 -17.78 52.31 -19.12
CA ILE A 172 -17.63 53.78 -19.29
C ILE A 172 -17.89 54.21 -20.73
N ILE A 173 -17.41 53.45 -21.71
CA ILE A 173 -17.63 53.75 -23.13
C ILE A 173 -19.12 53.64 -23.47
N LYS A 174 -19.79 52.58 -22.99
CA LYS A 174 -21.21 52.29 -23.26
C LYS A 174 -22.16 53.24 -22.53
N THR A 175 -21.84 53.66 -21.32
CA THR A 175 -22.69 54.56 -20.51
C THR A 175 -22.73 55.96 -21.12
N GLN A 176 -23.93 56.53 -21.24
CA GLN A 176 -24.15 57.83 -21.88
C GLN A 176 -23.93 58.99 -20.91
N MET A 177 -22.70 59.14 -20.42
CA MET A 177 -22.28 60.24 -19.55
C MET A 177 -21.55 61.36 -20.32
N ARG A 178 -21.38 62.52 -19.69
CA ARG A 178 -20.57 63.62 -20.23
C ARG A 178 -19.15 63.16 -20.55
N ILE A 179 -18.58 63.62 -21.67
CA ILE A 179 -17.24 63.25 -22.13
C ILE A 179 -16.17 63.55 -21.06
N SER A 180 -16.31 64.66 -20.34
CA SER A 180 -15.40 65.02 -19.23
C SER A 180 -15.39 63.97 -18.11
N ALA A 181 -16.55 63.39 -17.77
CA ALA A 181 -16.65 62.31 -16.79
C ALA A 181 -16.02 61.00 -17.32
N LYS A 182 -16.26 60.66 -18.60
CA LYS A 182 -15.60 59.51 -19.24
C LYS A 182 -14.09 59.62 -19.18
N ASN A 183 -13.54 60.78 -19.56
CA ASN A 183 -12.11 61.03 -19.56
C ASN A 183 -11.51 60.95 -18.15
N LYS A 184 -12.23 61.45 -17.14
CA LYS A 184 -11.80 61.34 -15.73
C LYS A 184 -11.70 59.88 -15.29
N PHE A 185 -12.71 59.06 -15.56
CA PHE A 185 -12.70 57.63 -15.19
C PHE A 185 -11.65 56.83 -15.96
N LEU A 186 -11.53 57.07 -17.28
CA LEU A 186 -10.51 56.41 -18.10
C LEU A 186 -9.09 56.74 -17.65
N LYS A 187 -8.82 58.00 -17.24
CA LYS A 187 -7.53 58.39 -16.69
C LYS A 187 -7.21 57.65 -15.39
N ARG A 188 -8.17 57.54 -14.47
CA ARG A 188 -8.01 56.78 -13.22
C ARG A 188 -7.75 55.30 -13.48
N LEU A 189 -8.52 54.68 -14.36
CA LEU A 189 -8.30 53.30 -14.79
C LEU A 189 -6.97 53.10 -15.54
N SER A 190 -6.45 54.13 -16.21
CA SER A 190 -5.10 54.10 -16.80
C SER A 190 -4.05 54.03 -15.72
N ASN A 191 -4.08 54.93 -14.73
CA ASN A 191 -3.13 54.94 -13.61
C ASN A 191 -3.10 53.60 -12.85
N VAL A 192 -4.28 53.03 -12.61
CA VAL A 192 -4.44 51.70 -11.99
C VAL A 192 -3.87 50.60 -12.90
N GLY A 193 -4.13 50.70 -14.21
CA GLY A 193 -3.60 49.79 -15.22
C GLY A 193 -2.07 49.83 -15.32
N ASP A 194 -1.46 51.02 -15.23
CA ASP A 194 -0.01 51.21 -15.35
C ASP A 194 0.76 50.52 -14.21
N ILE A 195 0.10 50.23 -13.09
CA ILE A 195 0.65 49.43 -11.98
C ILE A 195 0.46 47.93 -12.25
N ILE A 196 -0.74 47.52 -12.68
CA ILE A 196 -1.13 46.10 -12.78
C ILE A 196 -0.55 45.42 -14.02
N PHE A 197 -0.61 46.06 -15.19
CA PHE A 197 -0.25 45.42 -16.46
C PHE A 197 1.24 45.09 -16.57
N PRO A 198 2.19 45.97 -16.19
CA PRO A 198 3.62 45.64 -16.22
C PRO A 198 3.96 44.53 -15.24
N LYS A 199 3.53 44.65 -13.98
CA LYS A 199 3.79 43.62 -12.95
C LYS A 199 3.25 42.25 -13.35
N ARG A 200 2.05 42.21 -13.94
CA ARG A 200 1.48 40.98 -14.49
C ARG A 200 2.33 40.40 -15.62
N LYS A 201 2.81 41.24 -16.54
CA LYS A 201 3.65 40.80 -17.65
C LYS A 201 4.97 40.20 -17.14
N ASP A 202 5.60 40.85 -16.17
CA ASP A 202 6.86 40.41 -15.58
C ASP A 202 6.71 39.07 -14.87
N LEU A 203 5.69 38.92 -14.02
CA LEU A 203 5.41 37.65 -13.33
C LEU A 203 5.05 36.52 -14.29
N ILE A 204 4.31 36.79 -15.38
CA ILE A 204 4.07 35.80 -16.45
C ILE A 204 5.40 35.40 -17.10
N GLY A 205 6.30 36.35 -17.34
CA GLY A 205 7.65 36.07 -17.86
C GLY A 205 8.43 35.15 -16.92
N SER A 206 8.58 35.55 -15.66
CA SER A 206 9.35 34.81 -14.66
C SER A 206 8.81 33.39 -14.42
N ILE A 207 7.49 33.23 -14.30
CA ILE A 207 6.91 31.89 -14.10
C ILE A 207 7.06 31.02 -15.35
N SER A 208 7.04 31.61 -16.55
CA SER A 208 7.21 30.90 -17.81
C SER A 208 8.64 30.42 -18.03
N GLU A 209 9.62 31.28 -17.78
CA GLU A 209 11.04 30.94 -17.88
C GLU A 209 11.44 29.85 -16.88
N GLU A 210 11.03 30.01 -15.61
CA GLU A 210 11.36 29.04 -14.58
C GLU A 210 10.69 27.68 -14.82
N PHE A 211 9.45 27.69 -15.33
CA PHE A 211 8.75 26.47 -15.69
C PHE A 211 9.43 25.76 -16.86
N LEU A 212 9.88 26.50 -17.88
CA LEU A 212 10.67 25.92 -18.99
C LEU A 212 11.95 25.26 -18.49
N VAL A 213 12.75 25.96 -17.67
CA VAL A 213 13.98 25.41 -17.09
C VAL A 213 13.70 24.13 -16.29
N SER A 214 12.58 24.09 -15.58
CA SER A 214 12.18 22.91 -14.80
C SER A 214 11.79 21.73 -15.70
N ILE A 215 11.12 21.99 -16.82
CA ILE A 215 10.76 20.97 -17.83
C ILE A 215 12.00 20.48 -18.59
N ASP A 216 12.95 21.36 -18.91
CA ASP A 216 14.21 20.99 -19.53
C ASP A 216 15.00 20.04 -18.62
N LYS A 217 15.16 20.39 -17.34
CA LYS A 217 15.78 19.50 -16.33
C LYS A 217 15.06 18.16 -16.21
N PHE A 218 13.74 18.14 -16.31
CA PHE A 218 12.97 16.89 -16.32
C PHE A 218 13.25 16.06 -17.58
N SER A 219 13.31 16.70 -18.74
CA SER A 219 13.61 16.09 -20.04
C SER A 219 15.04 15.51 -20.09
N GLU A 220 16.02 16.20 -19.51
CA GLU A 220 17.41 15.74 -19.40
C GLU A 220 17.55 14.53 -18.47
N ASN A 221 16.89 14.58 -17.31
CA ASN A 221 16.88 13.48 -16.34
C ASN A 221 15.93 12.34 -16.70
N PHE A 222 15.32 12.39 -17.89
CA PHE A 222 14.33 11.44 -18.35
C PHE A 222 14.97 10.09 -18.70
N ASP A 223 15.01 9.17 -17.73
CA ASP A 223 15.58 7.83 -17.91
C ASP A 223 14.52 6.73 -17.80
N LEU A 224 14.31 6.02 -18.91
CA LEU A 224 13.41 4.89 -19.04
C LEU A 224 13.85 3.65 -18.24
N LYS A 225 15.13 3.58 -17.83
CA LYS A 225 15.70 2.41 -17.13
C LYS A 225 15.60 2.52 -15.61
N LYS A 226 15.56 3.74 -15.07
CA LYS A 226 15.58 3.99 -13.62
C LYS A 226 14.20 3.97 -12.98
N VAL A 227 13.15 4.32 -13.74
CA VAL A 227 11.80 4.56 -13.19
C VAL A 227 10.75 3.78 -13.97
N SER A 228 9.77 3.24 -13.25
CA SER A 228 8.62 2.54 -13.85
C SER A 228 7.88 3.45 -14.84
N PHE A 229 7.51 2.89 -16.00
CA PHE A 229 6.75 3.60 -17.05
C PHE A 229 5.44 4.21 -16.53
N PHE A 230 4.81 3.60 -15.52
CA PHE A 230 3.58 4.14 -14.92
C PHE A 230 3.84 5.47 -14.20
N VAL A 231 4.92 5.55 -13.42
CA VAL A 231 5.30 6.74 -12.66
C VAL A 231 5.68 7.87 -13.62
N LEU A 232 6.46 7.57 -14.67
CA LEU A 232 6.83 8.55 -15.70
C LEU A 232 5.60 9.12 -16.41
N LYS A 233 4.60 8.28 -16.72
CA LYS A 233 3.34 8.76 -17.33
C LYS A 233 2.52 9.64 -16.38
N ASP A 234 2.44 9.26 -15.11
CA ASP A 234 1.71 10.06 -14.12
C ASP A 234 2.39 11.41 -13.87
N GLU A 235 3.72 11.44 -13.86
CA GLU A 235 4.52 12.67 -13.74
C GLU A 235 4.34 13.58 -14.96
N ILE A 236 4.42 13.04 -16.20
CA ILE A 236 4.15 13.81 -17.43
C ILE A 236 2.73 14.39 -17.43
N LYS A 237 1.71 13.60 -17.07
CA LYS A 237 0.33 14.08 -16.96
C LYS A 237 0.20 15.18 -15.91
N SER A 238 0.86 15.01 -14.79
CA SER A 238 0.87 15.99 -13.71
C SER A 238 1.50 17.30 -14.16
N LEU A 239 2.62 17.24 -14.88
CA LEU A 239 3.29 18.40 -15.50
C LEU A 239 2.40 19.10 -16.54
N GLN A 240 1.74 18.33 -17.41
CA GLN A 240 0.80 18.87 -18.40
C GLN A 240 -0.42 19.54 -17.75
N ASN A 241 -0.94 18.96 -16.67
CA ASN A 241 -2.05 19.54 -15.92
C ASN A 241 -1.60 20.81 -15.17
N LEU A 242 -0.41 20.80 -14.59
CA LEU A 242 0.16 21.97 -13.93
C LEU A 242 0.38 23.12 -14.94
N ALA A 243 0.93 22.83 -16.12
CA ALA A 243 1.10 23.80 -17.20
C ALA A 243 -0.22 24.48 -17.64
N LYS A 244 -1.36 23.79 -17.51
CA LYS A 244 -2.69 24.37 -17.79
C LYS A 244 -3.22 25.23 -16.64
N LYS A 245 -2.84 24.93 -15.41
CA LYS A 245 -3.24 25.70 -14.23
C LYS A 245 -2.40 26.98 -14.08
N LEU A 246 -1.13 26.94 -14.47
CA LEU A 246 -0.24 28.09 -14.45
C LEU A 246 -0.56 29.09 -15.57
N THR A 247 -0.47 30.38 -15.27
CA THR A 247 -0.57 31.44 -16.29
C THR A 247 0.77 31.61 -17.00
N LEU A 248 1.00 30.78 -18.00
CA LEU A 248 2.21 30.80 -18.83
C LEU A 248 2.01 31.67 -20.08
N ASN A 249 3.11 32.17 -20.62
CA ASN A 249 3.11 32.76 -21.96
C ASN A 249 2.84 31.67 -23.03
N THR A 250 2.33 32.09 -24.20
CA THR A 250 1.92 31.16 -25.25
C THR A 250 3.09 30.31 -25.77
N GLU A 251 4.29 30.90 -25.84
CA GLU A 251 5.49 30.23 -26.34
C GLU A 251 5.97 29.13 -25.39
N ALA A 252 6.14 29.44 -24.11
CA ALA A 252 6.52 28.50 -23.06
C ALA A 252 5.50 27.37 -22.93
N PHE A 253 4.20 27.68 -22.95
CA PHE A 253 3.16 26.65 -22.91
C PHE A 253 3.29 25.68 -24.10
N THR A 254 3.53 26.20 -25.30
CA THR A 254 3.68 25.39 -26.52
C THR A 254 4.95 24.53 -26.46
N ASN A 255 6.07 25.11 -26.05
CA ASN A 255 7.36 24.43 -25.93
C ASN A 255 7.32 23.33 -24.85
N CYS A 256 6.81 23.62 -23.65
CA CYS A 256 6.63 22.64 -22.59
C CYS A 256 5.74 21.48 -23.05
N ARG A 257 4.63 21.77 -23.74
CA ARG A 257 3.73 20.75 -24.27
C ARG A 257 4.43 19.85 -25.30
N LEU A 258 5.23 20.42 -26.22
CA LEU A 258 5.98 19.65 -27.20
C LEU A 258 7.02 18.74 -26.54
N MET A 259 7.78 19.25 -25.57
CA MET A 259 8.78 18.47 -24.83
C MET A 259 8.14 17.30 -24.07
N LEU A 260 7.07 17.57 -23.32
CA LEU A 260 6.34 16.56 -22.57
C LEU A 260 5.69 15.52 -23.49
N SER A 261 5.19 15.92 -24.66
CA SER A 261 4.67 14.98 -25.66
C SER A 261 5.77 14.07 -26.20
N LYS A 262 6.96 14.60 -26.52
CA LYS A 262 8.11 13.79 -26.94
C LYS A 262 8.50 12.75 -25.88
N CYS A 263 8.53 13.15 -24.60
CA CYS A 263 8.78 12.22 -23.49
C CYS A 263 7.69 11.14 -23.38
N TRP A 264 6.43 11.52 -23.53
CA TRP A 264 5.30 10.59 -23.51
C TRP A 264 5.40 9.54 -24.63
N ASP A 265 5.74 9.97 -25.84
CA ASP A 265 5.88 9.08 -26.99
C ASP A 265 7.06 8.11 -26.81
N LYS A 266 8.18 8.57 -26.25
CA LYS A 266 9.31 7.69 -25.89
C LYS A 266 8.89 6.59 -24.91
N VAL A 267 8.13 6.92 -23.86
CA VAL A 267 7.61 5.92 -22.91
C VAL A 267 6.64 4.97 -23.58
N LYS A 268 5.76 5.47 -24.44
CA LYS A 268 4.77 4.64 -25.15
C LYS A 268 5.45 3.63 -26.07
N LEU A 269 6.50 4.03 -26.78
CA LEU A 269 7.30 3.15 -27.64
C LEU A 269 8.04 2.08 -26.82
N ALA A 270 8.68 2.48 -25.72
CA ALA A 270 9.39 1.57 -24.83
C ALA A 270 8.45 0.56 -24.14
N GLU A 271 7.25 0.97 -23.73
CA GLU A 271 6.26 0.06 -23.17
C GLU A 271 5.74 -0.92 -24.23
N LYS A 272 5.58 -0.47 -25.48
CA LYS A 272 5.15 -1.32 -26.60
C LYS A 272 6.21 -2.36 -26.94
N SER A 273 7.51 -2.01 -26.93
CA SER A 273 8.60 -2.98 -27.11
C SER A 273 8.67 -3.96 -25.94
N TYR A 274 8.56 -3.46 -24.69
CA TYR A 274 8.56 -4.31 -23.51
C TYR A 274 7.40 -5.31 -23.47
N LYS A 275 6.20 -4.90 -23.87
CA LYS A 275 5.03 -5.80 -24.01
C LYS A 275 5.27 -6.87 -25.08
N LYS A 276 5.84 -6.51 -26.23
CA LYS A 276 6.20 -7.47 -27.29
C LYS A 276 7.25 -8.48 -26.82
N GLU A 277 8.28 -8.04 -26.11
CA GLU A 277 9.30 -8.93 -25.52
C GLU A 277 8.70 -9.86 -24.48
N ARG A 278 7.82 -9.35 -23.60
CA ARG A 278 7.13 -10.17 -22.60
C ARG A 278 6.22 -11.21 -23.24
N GLN A 279 5.54 -10.88 -24.33
CA GLN A 279 4.68 -11.81 -25.05
C GLN A 279 5.47 -12.93 -25.71
N LYS A 280 6.58 -12.60 -26.40
CA LYS A 280 7.52 -13.60 -26.92
C LYS A 280 8.10 -14.49 -25.81
N SER A 281 8.50 -13.90 -24.70
CA SER A 281 9.02 -14.65 -23.54
C SER A 281 7.96 -15.59 -22.97
N LYS A 282 6.69 -15.19 -22.94
CA LYS A 282 5.58 -16.04 -22.47
C LYS A 282 5.35 -17.21 -23.42
N GLU A 283 5.35 -16.98 -24.73
CA GLU A 283 5.24 -18.05 -25.73
C GLU A 283 6.38 -19.08 -25.58
N PHE A 284 7.61 -18.61 -25.32
CA PHE A 284 8.75 -19.50 -25.05
C PHE A 284 8.61 -20.28 -23.74
N ILE A 285 8.06 -19.66 -22.68
CA ILE A 285 7.77 -20.33 -21.40
C ILE A 285 6.69 -21.39 -21.60
N ASP A 286 5.61 -21.08 -22.31
CA ASP A 286 4.50 -22.00 -22.57
C ASP A 286 4.98 -23.22 -23.40
N GLN A 287 5.83 -22.99 -24.42
CA GLN A 287 6.47 -24.07 -25.17
C GLN A 287 7.40 -24.95 -24.32
N ALA A 288 8.15 -24.34 -23.38
CA ALA A 288 8.99 -25.07 -22.45
C ALA A 288 8.16 -25.88 -21.44
N LEU A 289 7.05 -25.32 -20.94
CA LEU A 289 6.12 -26.00 -20.04
C LEU A 289 5.46 -27.22 -20.70
N LEU A 290 5.06 -27.12 -21.98
CA LEU A 290 4.53 -28.26 -22.72
C LEU A 290 5.56 -29.41 -22.84
N LYS A 291 6.85 -29.11 -23.00
CA LYS A 291 7.91 -30.12 -22.99
C LYS A 291 8.14 -30.71 -21.60
N ILE A 292 8.07 -29.89 -20.54
CA ILE A 292 8.19 -30.34 -19.15
C ILE A 292 7.00 -31.22 -18.75
N GLU A 293 5.79 -30.92 -19.22
CA GLU A 293 4.60 -31.73 -18.95
C GLU A 293 4.67 -33.09 -19.65
N LYS A 294 5.23 -33.16 -20.86
CA LYS A 294 5.57 -34.43 -21.52
C LYS A 294 6.56 -35.25 -20.69
N LEU A 295 7.62 -34.61 -20.17
CA LEU A 295 8.59 -35.25 -19.29
C LEU A 295 7.94 -35.71 -17.97
N LYS A 296 7.01 -34.94 -17.41
CA LYS A 296 6.25 -35.33 -16.21
C LYS A 296 5.43 -36.60 -16.46
N LYS A 297 4.69 -36.66 -17.57
CA LYS A 297 3.92 -37.85 -17.97
C LYS A 297 4.81 -39.07 -18.19
N MET A 298 6.01 -38.90 -18.75
CA MET A 298 6.99 -39.98 -18.90
C MET A 298 7.58 -40.44 -17.56
N CYS A 299 7.83 -39.52 -16.62
CA CYS A 299 8.29 -39.84 -15.26
C CYS A 299 7.22 -40.56 -14.42
N GLU A 300 5.94 -40.26 -14.66
CA GLU A 300 4.79 -40.93 -14.01
C GLU A 300 4.53 -42.32 -14.61
N ALA A 301 4.69 -42.49 -15.93
CA ALA A 301 4.45 -43.75 -16.61
C ALA A 301 5.56 -44.79 -16.41
N ASN A 302 6.84 -44.39 -16.38
CA ASN A 302 7.98 -45.32 -16.23
C ASN A 302 9.08 -44.74 -15.32
N SER A 303 9.09 -45.11 -14.03
CA SER A 303 10.07 -44.62 -13.04
C SER A 303 11.54 -45.01 -13.29
N ASN A 304 11.81 -45.93 -14.23
CA ASN A 304 13.14 -46.50 -14.47
C ASN A 304 13.63 -46.36 -15.93
N ASP A 305 12.97 -45.54 -16.74
CA ASP A 305 13.32 -45.40 -18.15
C ASP A 305 14.65 -44.63 -18.34
N LYS A 306 15.55 -45.19 -19.16
CA LYS A 306 16.88 -44.63 -19.46
C LYS A 306 16.80 -43.40 -20.38
N SER A 307 15.62 -43.10 -20.93
CA SER A 307 15.32 -41.94 -21.81
C SER A 307 15.18 -40.62 -21.04
N ILE A 308 14.73 -40.65 -19.78
CA ILE A 308 14.42 -39.47 -18.95
C ILE A 308 15.61 -38.50 -18.77
N PRO A 309 16.87 -38.96 -18.58
CA PRO A 309 18.03 -38.08 -18.49
C PRO A 309 18.40 -37.42 -19.84
N ASN A 310 18.04 -38.02 -20.97
CA ASN A 310 18.33 -37.48 -22.30
C ASN A 310 17.33 -36.39 -22.68
N GLU A 311 16.04 -36.61 -22.43
CA GLU A 311 15.01 -35.59 -22.63
C GLU A 311 15.19 -34.38 -21.70
N GLU A 312 15.67 -34.61 -20.48
CA GLU A 312 16.06 -33.52 -19.60
C GLU A 312 17.18 -32.66 -20.22
N LYS A 313 18.22 -33.29 -20.78
CA LYS A 313 19.30 -32.57 -21.46
C LYS A 313 18.79 -31.81 -22.68
N GLU A 314 17.84 -32.37 -23.42
CA GLU A 314 17.20 -31.69 -24.55
C GLU A 314 16.35 -30.49 -24.10
N ILE A 315 15.57 -30.62 -23.01
CA ILE A 315 14.83 -29.51 -22.43
C ILE A 315 15.78 -28.44 -21.87
N PHE A 316 16.88 -28.83 -21.23
CA PHE A 316 17.89 -27.88 -20.78
C PHE A 316 18.62 -27.18 -21.92
N ASN A 317 18.93 -27.89 -23.01
CA ASN A 317 19.53 -27.30 -24.19
C ASN A 317 18.56 -26.35 -24.89
N PHE A 318 17.27 -26.70 -24.95
CA PHE A 318 16.21 -25.82 -25.43
C PHE A 318 16.01 -24.59 -24.54
N ILE A 319 16.08 -24.73 -23.22
CA ILE A 319 16.01 -23.59 -22.29
C ILE A 319 17.27 -22.70 -22.41
N LYS A 320 18.43 -23.27 -22.74
CA LYS A 320 19.68 -22.52 -22.95
C LYS A 320 19.71 -21.74 -24.27
N THR A 321 19.05 -22.23 -25.32
CA THR A 321 18.95 -21.51 -26.61
C THR A 321 17.89 -20.40 -26.57
N LEU A 322 16.97 -20.43 -25.62
CA LEU A 322 15.97 -19.40 -25.41
C LEU A 322 16.54 -18.24 -24.58
N SER A 323 16.35 -17.00 -25.04
CA SER A 323 16.75 -15.77 -24.34
C SER A 323 15.81 -15.42 -23.18
N LEU A 324 15.67 -16.34 -22.21
CA LEU A 324 14.82 -16.19 -21.03
C LEU A 324 15.55 -15.46 -19.88
N LYS A 325 14.79 -14.76 -19.03
CA LYS A 325 15.35 -14.10 -17.83
C LYS A 325 15.76 -15.15 -16.79
N LYS A 326 16.69 -14.79 -15.89
CA LYS A 326 17.20 -15.68 -14.83
C LYS A 326 16.09 -16.26 -13.93
N GLU A 327 15.05 -15.48 -13.67
CA GLU A 327 13.90 -15.87 -12.86
C GLU A 327 13.05 -16.95 -13.56
N ASP A 328 12.78 -16.77 -14.85
CA ASP A 328 12.03 -17.73 -15.67
C ASP A 328 12.80 -19.07 -15.81
N ILE A 329 14.13 -19.00 -15.95
CA ILE A 329 15.00 -20.19 -15.96
C ILE A 329 14.95 -20.91 -14.60
N LYS A 330 14.88 -20.16 -13.49
CA LYS A 330 14.76 -20.74 -12.14
C LYS A 330 13.40 -21.43 -11.95
N PHE A 331 12.33 -20.84 -12.46
CA PHE A 331 10.99 -21.41 -12.46
C PHE A 331 10.91 -22.70 -13.28
N LEU A 332 11.42 -22.71 -14.51
CA LEU A 332 11.45 -23.90 -15.36
C LEU A 332 12.31 -25.02 -14.74
N LYS A 333 13.47 -24.68 -14.14
CA LYS A 333 14.29 -25.63 -13.37
C LYS A 333 13.54 -26.22 -12.18
N PHE A 334 12.75 -25.42 -11.48
CA PHE A 334 11.92 -25.91 -10.38
C PHE A 334 10.85 -26.88 -10.89
N LYS A 335 10.18 -26.56 -12.00
CA LYS A 335 9.18 -27.44 -12.63
C LYS A 335 9.77 -28.76 -13.12
N ILE A 336 11.00 -28.76 -13.65
CA ILE A 336 11.73 -30.01 -13.99
C ILE A 336 12.04 -30.84 -12.73
N LYS A 337 12.42 -30.20 -11.62
CA LYS A 337 12.64 -30.91 -10.35
C LYS A 337 11.35 -31.49 -9.79
N GLU A 338 10.24 -30.75 -9.87
CA GLU A 338 8.91 -31.20 -9.46
C GLU A 338 8.46 -32.43 -10.27
N ALA A 339 8.69 -32.43 -11.59
CA ALA A 339 8.43 -33.58 -12.45
C ALA A 339 9.23 -34.84 -12.07
N LYS A 340 10.39 -34.68 -11.40
CA LYS A 340 11.27 -35.78 -10.96
C LYS A 340 11.07 -36.24 -9.51
N ALA A 341 10.26 -35.52 -8.73
CA ALA A 341 9.94 -35.87 -7.35
C ALA A 341 9.52 -37.36 -7.16
N PRO A 342 8.68 -37.97 -8.02
CA PRO A 342 8.28 -39.38 -7.82
C PRO A 342 9.45 -40.37 -7.93
N ILE A 343 10.42 -40.14 -8.82
CA ILE A 343 11.58 -41.02 -9.01
C ILE A 343 12.52 -40.94 -7.79
N TYR A 344 12.73 -39.73 -7.26
CA TYR A 344 13.59 -39.53 -6.09
C TYR A 344 12.97 -40.15 -4.83
N ASN A 345 11.66 -39.95 -4.62
CA ASN A 345 10.94 -40.52 -3.47
C ASN A 345 10.94 -42.06 -3.50
N ASN A 346 10.80 -42.68 -4.67
CA ASN A 346 10.84 -44.14 -4.80
C ASN A 346 12.23 -44.73 -4.54
N LYS A 347 13.32 -44.03 -4.89
CA LYS A 347 14.69 -44.47 -4.57
C LYS A 347 15.02 -44.33 -3.09
N VAL A 348 14.60 -43.23 -2.45
CA VAL A 348 14.85 -42.97 -1.03
C VAL A 348 14.08 -43.95 -0.13
N LYS A 349 12.83 -44.29 -0.48
CA LYS A 349 12.04 -45.29 0.26
C LYS A 349 12.72 -46.66 0.29
N LYS A 350 13.21 -47.17 -0.85
CA LYS A 350 13.91 -48.47 -0.92
C LYS A 350 15.17 -48.52 -0.05
N ILE A 351 15.96 -47.45 -0.04
CA ILE A 351 17.21 -47.39 0.76
C ILE A 351 16.91 -47.35 2.27
N ASN A 352 15.82 -46.69 2.68
CA ASN A 352 15.45 -46.62 4.09
C ASN A 352 14.87 -47.94 4.60
N GLU A 353 14.06 -48.62 3.78
CA GLU A 353 13.50 -49.95 4.10
C GLU A 353 14.61 -51.00 4.31
N GLU A 354 15.66 -51.00 3.47
CA GLU A 354 16.82 -51.90 3.62
C GLU A 354 17.69 -51.61 4.86
N LYS A 355 17.71 -50.37 5.34
CA LYS A 355 18.46 -50.01 6.56
C LYS A 355 17.72 -50.42 7.81
N ILE A 356 16.40 -50.29 7.83
CA ILE A 356 15.56 -50.63 8.98
C ILE A 356 15.57 -52.14 9.21
N SER A 357 15.43 -52.95 8.15
CA SER A 357 15.46 -54.42 8.28
C SER A 357 16.78 -54.95 8.85
N ARG A 358 17.92 -54.37 8.45
CA ARG A 358 19.25 -54.74 8.99
C ARG A 358 19.46 -54.35 10.44
N ILE A 359 18.79 -53.31 10.93
CA ILE A 359 18.85 -52.90 12.34
C ILE A 359 17.99 -53.85 13.19
N ASP A 360 16.79 -54.17 12.72
CA ASP A 360 15.86 -55.06 13.43
C ASP A 360 16.41 -56.49 13.59
N GLU A 361 17.11 -57.03 12.58
CA GLU A 361 17.76 -58.35 12.67
C GLU A 361 18.90 -58.38 13.71
N LYS A 362 19.67 -57.29 13.82
CA LYS A 362 20.73 -57.15 14.81
C LYS A 362 20.18 -57.00 16.23
N GLU A 363 19.06 -56.31 16.41
CA GLU A 363 18.43 -56.20 17.73
C GLU A 363 17.82 -57.52 18.21
N LYS A 364 17.18 -58.29 17.31
CA LYS A 364 16.60 -59.60 17.64
C LYS A 364 17.67 -60.59 18.09
N SER A 365 18.79 -60.66 17.37
CA SER A 365 19.90 -61.55 17.74
C SER A 365 20.64 -61.13 19.02
N ARG A 366 20.59 -59.85 19.39
CA ARG A 366 21.11 -59.35 20.68
C ARG A 366 20.20 -59.77 21.84
N LYS A 367 18.87 -59.65 21.70
CA LYS A 367 17.90 -60.02 22.75
C LYS A 367 17.95 -61.51 23.09
N THR A 368 17.99 -62.39 22.09
CA THR A 368 18.03 -63.84 22.34
C THR A 368 19.26 -64.31 23.13
N LYS A 369 20.43 -63.70 22.87
CA LYS A 369 21.66 -63.99 23.62
C LYS A 369 21.62 -63.50 25.06
N LEU A 370 20.96 -62.36 25.32
CA LEU A 370 20.78 -61.84 26.67
C LEU A 370 19.83 -62.70 27.49
N ASP A 371 18.76 -63.20 26.87
CA ASP A 371 17.81 -64.10 27.55
C ASP A 371 18.44 -65.46 27.88
N GLN A 372 19.35 -65.97 27.04
CA GLN A 372 20.14 -67.17 27.35
C GLN A 372 21.00 -66.98 28.60
N ILE A 373 21.74 -65.87 28.72
CA ILE A 373 22.58 -65.60 29.90
C ILE A 373 21.72 -65.44 31.17
N LYS A 374 20.51 -64.87 31.08
CA LYS A 374 19.59 -64.78 32.23
C LYS A 374 19.11 -66.16 32.67
N ASN A 375 18.81 -67.06 31.74
CA ASN A 375 18.40 -68.42 32.06
C ASN A 375 19.56 -69.20 32.67
N ASP A 376 20.78 -69.07 32.13
CA ASP A 376 21.98 -69.71 32.70
C ASP A 376 22.19 -69.32 34.18
N ILE A 377 21.95 -68.05 34.55
CA ILE A 377 22.10 -67.60 35.95
C ILE A 377 20.97 -68.11 36.85
N ARG A 378 19.72 -68.17 36.35
CA ARG A 378 18.61 -68.74 37.12
C ARG A 378 18.78 -70.24 37.33
N ASP A 379 19.20 -70.96 36.31
CA ASP A 379 19.44 -72.40 36.39
C ASP A 379 20.55 -72.75 37.40
N LEU A 380 21.52 -71.84 37.62
CA LEU A 380 22.51 -71.99 38.69
C LEU A 380 21.97 -71.65 40.08
N LEU A 381 21.04 -70.70 40.19
CA LEU A 381 20.40 -70.37 41.47
C LEU A 381 19.48 -71.51 41.96
N ASP A 382 18.84 -72.24 41.04
CA ASP A 382 17.91 -73.33 41.38
C ASP A 382 18.64 -74.65 41.72
N LYS A 383 19.90 -74.84 41.28
CA LYS A 383 20.69 -76.04 41.59
C LYS A 383 21.35 -75.95 42.98
N SER A 384 20.63 -76.41 44.00
CA SER A 384 21.07 -76.40 45.40
C SER A 384 22.08 -77.51 45.78
N ASP A 385 22.36 -78.48 44.90
CA ASP A 385 23.17 -79.69 45.22
C ASP A 385 24.63 -79.68 44.72
N LEU A 386 25.09 -78.62 44.05
CA LEU A 386 26.47 -78.56 43.52
C LEU A 386 27.52 -78.29 44.61
N SER A 387 28.73 -78.83 44.40
CA SER A 387 29.92 -78.56 45.20
C SER A 387 30.34 -77.09 45.07
N ILE A 388 30.99 -76.55 46.11
CA ILE A 388 31.40 -75.13 46.18
C ILE A 388 32.37 -74.77 45.04
N ASP A 389 33.27 -75.67 44.67
CA ASP A 389 34.25 -75.45 43.60
C ASP A 389 33.61 -75.44 42.20
N GLU A 390 32.55 -76.22 42.00
CA GLU A 390 31.80 -76.26 40.73
C GLU A 390 30.96 -75.00 40.54
N LEU A 391 30.35 -74.49 41.62
CA LEU A 391 29.59 -73.22 41.61
C LEU A 391 30.48 -71.99 41.35
N GLU A 392 31.72 -71.98 41.84
CA GLU A 392 32.66 -70.90 41.55
C GLU A 392 33.18 -70.92 40.11
N LEU A 393 33.43 -72.12 39.55
CA LEU A 393 33.83 -72.29 38.15
C LEU A 393 32.74 -71.82 37.18
N GLU A 394 31.49 -72.24 37.38
CA GLU A 394 30.38 -71.85 36.49
C GLU A 394 30.05 -70.35 36.62
N LYS A 395 30.15 -69.77 37.83
CA LYS A 395 30.04 -68.32 38.04
C LYS A 395 31.08 -67.54 37.24
N ASN A 396 32.34 -67.97 37.27
CA ASN A 396 33.42 -67.30 36.54
C ASN A 396 33.22 -67.38 35.03
N GLN A 397 32.72 -68.51 34.51
CA GLN A 397 32.42 -68.66 33.08
C GLN A 397 31.28 -67.72 32.62
N ILE A 398 30.25 -67.52 33.42
CA ILE A 398 29.18 -66.56 33.10
C ILE A 398 29.70 -65.12 33.21
N GLU A 399 30.58 -64.82 34.17
CA GLU A 399 31.19 -63.49 34.31
C GLU A 399 32.07 -63.14 33.10
N GLU A 400 32.83 -64.10 32.55
CA GLU A 400 33.58 -63.91 31.31
C GLU A 400 32.66 -63.70 30.09
N LYS A 401 31.56 -64.47 29.97
CA LYS A 401 30.55 -64.28 28.92
C LYS A 401 29.89 -62.90 29.00
N LEU A 402 29.66 -62.37 30.20
CA LEU A 402 29.11 -61.02 30.40
C LEU A 402 30.14 -59.92 30.11
N LYS A 403 31.43 -60.11 30.44
CA LYS A 403 32.49 -59.15 30.12
C LYS A 403 32.76 -59.06 28.61
N ALA A 404 32.62 -60.17 27.89
CA ALA A 404 32.75 -60.21 26.44
C ALA A 404 31.59 -59.50 25.70
N PHE A 405 30.48 -59.19 26.39
CA PHE A 405 29.30 -58.54 25.81
C PHE A 405 29.27 -57.04 26.17
N GLU A 406 29.05 -56.17 25.17
CA GLU A 406 28.84 -54.73 25.42
C GLU A 406 27.42 -54.47 25.94
N LEU A 407 27.23 -54.75 27.23
CA LEU A 407 25.96 -54.57 27.92
C LEU A 407 25.68 -53.10 28.19
N ALA A 408 24.44 -52.70 27.96
CA ALA A 408 23.96 -51.39 28.37
C ALA A 408 23.98 -51.28 29.91
N LYS A 409 24.10 -50.06 30.44
CA LYS A 409 24.14 -49.80 31.90
C LYS A 409 22.97 -50.44 32.66
N PHE A 410 21.81 -50.54 32.02
CA PHE A 410 20.60 -51.17 32.56
C PHE A 410 20.71 -52.70 32.62
N GLU A 411 21.23 -53.33 31.57
CA GLU A 411 21.41 -54.80 31.49
C GLU A 411 22.44 -55.27 32.53
N LYS A 412 23.51 -54.50 32.74
CA LYS A 412 24.52 -54.77 33.79
C LYS A 412 23.92 -54.82 35.20
N LEU A 413 22.95 -53.97 35.49
CA LEU A 413 22.35 -53.86 36.82
C LEU A 413 21.43 -55.04 37.14
N ILE A 414 20.71 -55.56 36.14
CA ILE A 414 19.90 -56.78 36.29
C ILE A 414 20.81 -57.99 36.57
N PHE A 415 21.88 -58.15 35.80
CA PHE A 415 22.82 -59.24 36.03
C PHE A 415 23.58 -59.09 37.36
N GLU A 416 23.90 -57.86 37.80
CA GLU A 416 24.53 -57.64 39.11
C GLU A 416 23.65 -58.12 40.28
N LYS A 417 22.32 -57.95 40.18
CA LYS A 417 21.36 -58.48 41.16
C LYS A 417 21.47 -60.00 41.26
N ASP A 418 21.39 -60.68 40.12
CA ASP A 418 21.34 -62.14 40.06
C ASP A 418 22.70 -62.76 40.49
N PHE A 419 23.82 -62.13 40.10
CA PHE A 419 25.16 -62.54 40.54
C PHE A 419 25.40 -62.38 42.04
N ARG A 420 24.81 -61.36 42.69
CA ARG A 420 24.89 -61.19 44.15
C ARG A 420 24.11 -62.24 44.90
N ALA A 421 22.92 -62.60 44.41
CA ALA A 421 22.16 -63.71 44.98
C ALA A 421 23.00 -65.00 44.95
N LEU A 422 23.69 -65.26 43.83
CA LEU A 422 24.57 -66.41 43.68
C LEU A 422 25.83 -66.32 44.58
N HIS A 423 26.42 -65.12 44.72
CA HIS A 423 27.54 -64.89 45.64
C HIS A 423 27.16 -65.22 47.09
N HIS A 424 25.99 -64.80 47.54
CA HIS A 424 25.53 -65.06 48.90
C HIS A 424 25.19 -66.52 49.14
N LEU A 425 24.66 -67.25 48.15
CA LEU A 425 24.45 -68.69 48.28
C LEU A 425 25.77 -69.45 48.44
N ILE A 426 26.82 -69.05 47.70
CA ILE A 426 28.15 -69.64 47.84
C ILE A 426 28.73 -69.35 49.23
N GLU A 427 28.60 -68.11 49.72
CA GLU A 427 29.05 -67.73 51.07
C GLU A 427 28.31 -68.50 52.17
N ASP A 428 26.97 -68.59 52.09
CA ASP A 428 26.16 -69.33 53.07
C ASP A 428 26.53 -70.83 53.10
N LYS A 429 26.88 -71.42 51.94
CA LYS A 429 27.38 -72.81 51.87
C LYS A 429 28.76 -72.96 52.50
N LYS A 430 29.69 -72.04 52.24
CA LYS A 430 31.03 -72.04 52.86
C LYS A 430 30.94 -71.90 54.39
N GLU A 431 30.07 -71.02 54.88
CA GLU A 431 29.83 -70.84 56.31
C GLU A 431 29.30 -72.12 56.96
N LYS A 432 28.29 -72.78 56.36
CA LYS A 432 27.75 -74.05 56.87
C LYS A 432 28.76 -75.20 56.88
N GLN A 433 29.66 -75.26 55.89
CA GLN A 433 30.73 -76.27 55.87
C GLN A 433 31.77 -76.04 56.97
N THR A 434 32.06 -74.76 57.26
CA THR A 434 33.04 -74.37 58.30
C THR A 434 32.53 -74.71 59.72
N LEU A 435 31.21 -74.74 59.94
CA LEU A 435 30.57 -75.10 61.21
C LEU A 435 30.56 -76.62 61.52
N ASN A 436 30.98 -77.49 60.60
CA ASN A 436 30.89 -78.95 60.74
C ASN A 436 32.21 -79.65 61.18
N SER A 437 33.21 -78.92 61.69
CA SER A 437 34.52 -79.49 62.09
C SER A 437 34.79 -79.37 63.60
N SER A 438 35.65 -80.25 64.15
CA SER A 438 35.73 -80.61 65.59
C SER A 438 36.15 -79.54 66.63
N ASP A 439 36.49 -78.29 66.29
CA ASP A 439 36.94 -77.24 67.23
C ASP A 439 35.93 -76.07 67.30
N GLU A 440 34.96 -76.14 68.23
CA GLU A 440 33.77 -75.27 68.23
C GLU A 440 34.05 -73.76 68.44
N ILE A 441 34.92 -73.37 69.39
CA ILE A 441 35.12 -71.94 69.74
C ILE A 441 35.89 -71.17 68.67
N ASN A 442 37.03 -71.70 68.21
CA ASN A 442 37.86 -71.04 67.20
C ASN A 442 37.13 -70.90 65.85
N GLN A 443 36.25 -71.85 65.52
CA GLN A 443 35.44 -71.78 64.30
C GLN A 443 34.29 -70.78 64.41
N LEU A 444 33.63 -70.70 65.56
CA LEU A 444 32.62 -69.67 65.80
C LEU A 444 33.24 -68.26 65.70
N LEU A 445 34.47 -68.06 66.18
CA LEU A 445 35.21 -66.81 66.01
C LEU A 445 35.55 -66.52 64.54
N ILE A 446 35.98 -67.52 63.77
CA ILE A 446 36.26 -67.35 62.33
C ILE A 446 34.97 -67.01 61.55
N VAL A 447 33.86 -67.71 61.81
CA VAL A 447 32.56 -67.44 61.17
C VAL A 447 32.03 -66.07 61.61
N PHE A 448 32.24 -65.69 62.86
CA PHE A 448 31.88 -64.37 63.38
C PHE A 448 32.67 -63.24 62.67
N GLU A 449 33.98 -63.39 62.51
CA GLU A 449 34.79 -62.44 61.74
C GLU A 449 34.38 -62.36 60.27
N GLN A 450 34.09 -63.51 59.64
CA GLN A 450 33.61 -63.57 58.26
C GLN A 450 32.26 -62.85 58.12
N LYS A 451 31.31 -63.06 59.03
CA LYS A 451 30.03 -62.35 59.03
C LYS A 451 30.18 -60.86 59.31
N LYS A 452 31.13 -60.45 60.17
CA LYS A 452 31.43 -59.03 60.41
C LYS A 452 32.00 -58.35 59.17
N LYS A 453 32.91 -59.01 58.44
CA LYS A 453 33.42 -58.54 57.14
C LYS A 453 32.31 -58.45 56.09
N ARG A 454 31.44 -59.46 56.01
CA ARG A 454 30.27 -59.48 55.12
C ARG A 454 29.29 -58.35 55.43
N ARG A 455 29.02 -58.08 56.71
CA ARG A 455 28.19 -56.96 57.16
C ARG A 455 28.76 -55.62 56.70
N GLN A 456 30.06 -55.42 56.83
CA GLN A 456 30.73 -54.19 56.39
C GLN A 456 30.69 -54.04 54.87
N ALA A 457 30.92 -55.12 54.11
CA ALA A 457 30.81 -55.12 52.66
C ALA A 457 29.38 -54.79 52.18
N LEU A 458 28.37 -55.37 52.82
CA LEU A 458 26.96 -55.15 52.50
C LEU A 458 26.53 -53.71 52.84
N LYS A 459 26.99 -53.17 53.97
CA LYS A 459 26.76 -51.75 54.34
C LYS A 459 27.38 -50.78 53.34
N ASN A 460 28.63 -51.02 52.94
CA ASN A 460 29.32 -50.21 51.93
C ASN A 460 28.60 -50.25 50.58
N HIS A 461 28.06 -51.41 50.20
CA HIS A 461 27.29 -51.54 48.96
C HIS A 461 25.95 -50.80 49.04
N LEU A 462 25.22 -50.92 50.15
CA LEU A 462 23.96 -50.22 50.38
C LEU A 462 24.14 -48.70 50.30
N ASP A 463 25.25 -48.17 50.84
CA ASP A 463 25.60 -46.76 50.72
C ASP A 463 25.93 -46.36 49.26
N ASN A 464 26.55 -47.25 48.48
CA ASN A 464 26.75 -47.02 47.05
C ASN A 464 25.44 -47.04 46.25
N LEU A 465 24.51 -47.95 46.54
CA LEU A 465 23.19 -47.97 45.90
C LEU A 465 22.38 -46.72 46.24
N LYS A 466 22.43 -46.24 47.50
CA LYS A 466 21.82 -44.95 47.88
C LYS A 466 22.39 -43.76 47.11
N LYS A 467 23.72 -43.74 46.90
CA LYS A 467 24.37 -42.71 46.06
C LYS A 467 23.92 -42.79 44.60
N GLN A 468 23.79 -43.99 44.03
CA GLN A 468 23.30 -44.18 42.66
C GLN A 468 21.81 -43.84 42.51
N LEU A 469 20.99 -44.11 43.53
CA LEU A 469 19.60 -43.68 43.60
C LEU A 469 19.50 -42.15 43.57
N ALA A 470 20.29 -41.46 44.39
CA ALA A 470 20.35 -39.99 44.40
C ALA A 470 20.83 -39.41 43.05
N GLY A 471 21.70 -40.12 42.33
CA GLY A 471 22.17 -39.75 40.99
C GLY A 471 21.25 -40.15 39.83
N SER A 472 20.08 -40.74 40.08
CA SER A 472 19.20 -41.28 39.02
C SER A 472 18.27 -40.25 38.35
N GLY A 473 18.22 -39.00 38.82
CA GLY A 473 17.51 -37.90 38.15
C GLY A 473 16.01 -38.16 37.95
N LEU A 474 15.46 -37.77 36.78
CA LEU A 474 14.03 -37.95 36.41
C LEU A 474 13.69 -39.33 35.83
N CYS A 475 14.62 -40.29 35.81
CA CYS A 475 14.35 -41.64 35.30
C CYS A 475 13.67 -42.50 36.37
N PHE A 476 12.33 -42.49 36.39
CA PHE A 476 11.51 -43.23 37.36
C PHE A 476 11.79 -44.73 37.37
N GLU A 477 11.96 -45.37 36.22
CA GLU A 477 12.27 -46.81 36.13
C GLU A 477 13.61 -47.14 36.82
N LYS A 478 14.63 -46.33 36.57
CA LYS A 478 15.95 -46.49 37.19
C LYS A 478 15.88 -46.29 38.71
N ALA A 479 15.12 -45.29 39.16
CA ALA A 479 14.95 -45.01 40.58
C ALA A 479 14.16 -46.11 41.31
N MET A 480 13.13 -46.67 40.67
CA MET A 480 12.34 -47.77 41.22
C MET A 480 13.20 -49.02 41.43
N MET A 481 14.02 -49.40 40.43
CA MET A 481 14.91 -50.57 40.56
C MET A 481 15.96 -50.41 41.66
N TYR A 482 16.60 -49.24 41.80
CA TYR A 482 17.55 -49.03 42.90
C TYR A 482 16.86 -49.08 44.26
N ARG A 483 15.60 -48.65 44.35
CA ARG A 483 14.82 -48.75 45.58
C ARG A 483 14.53 -50.21 45.94
N ASP A 484 14.10 -51.01 44.97
CA ASP A 484 13.86 -52.44 45.16
C ASP A 484 15.13 -53.17 45.61
N LEU A 485 16.27 -52.88 44.97
CA LEU A 485 17.58 -53.43 45.37
C LEU A 485 17.99 -52.98 46.78
N ILE A 486 17.76 -51.72 47.15
CA ILE A 486 18.06 -51.22 48.49
C ILE A 486 17.20 -51.94 49.54
N ASP A 487 15.93 -52.20 49.24
CA ASP A 487 15.03 -52.87 50.18
C ASP A 487 15.36 -54.37 50.33
N GLU A 488 15.75 -55.06 49.26
CA GLU A 488 16.30 -56.43 49.33
C GLU A 488 17.60 -56.50 50.13
N GLU A 489 18.55 -55.59 49.89
CA GLU A 489 19.83 -55.55 50.63
C GLU A 489 19.63 -55.16 52.10
N LYS A 490 18.66 -54.30 52.44
CA LYS A 490 18.28 -54.02 53.84
C LYS A 490 17.75 -55.27 54.55
N GLN A 491 16.89 -56.05 53.89
CA GLN A 491 16.37 -57.29 54.45
C GLN A 491 17.51 -58.29 54.72
N ARG A 492 18.46 -58.41 53.78
CA ARG A 492 19.68 -59.23 53.95
C ARG A 492 20.55 -58.73 55.11
N LEU A 493 20.74 -57.42 55.25
CA LEU A 493 21.49 -56.84 56.37
C LEU A 493 20.84 -57.16 57.71
N GLN A 494 19.51 -57.05 57.79
CA GLN A 494 18.76 -57.37 59.01
C GLN A 494 18.86 -58.87 59.37
N ALA A 495 18.80 -59.76 58.39
CA ALA A 495 18.98 -61.19 58.61
C ALA A 495 20.41 -61.51 59.09
N LEU A 496 21.42 -60.86 58.50
CA LEU A 496 22.81 -61.01 58.90
C LEU A 496 23.07 -60.46 60.31
N ASP A 497 22.51 -59.28 60.65
CA ASP A 497 22.63 -58.68 61.98
C ASP A 497 22.00 -59.57 63.06
N LYS A 498 20.85 -60.19 62.78
CA LYS A 498 20.25 -61.20 63.67
C LYS A 498 21.17 -62.41 63.86
N SER A 499 21.72 -62.93 62.77
CA SER A 499 22.59 -64.11 62.82
C SER A 499 23.94 -63.82 63.49
N ILE A 500 24.46 -62.60 63.39
CA ILE A 500 25.63 -62.13 64.14
C ILE A 500 25.29 -62.07 65.63
N HIS A 501 24.14 -61.52 66.00
CA HIS A 501 23.72 -61.43 67.40
C HIS A 501 23.54 -62.81 68.04
N GLU A 502 22.92 -63.76 67.33
CA GLU A 502 22.81 -65.16 67.76
C GLU A 502 24.18 -65.83 67.95
N LEU A 503 25.18 -65.48 67.13
CA LEU A 503 26.56 -65.97 67.30
C LEU A 503 27.28 -65.30 68.45
N GLU A 504 27.08 -64.00 68.68
CA GLU A 504 27.61 -63.28 69.84
C GLU A 504 27.07 -63.86 71.15
N GLU A 505 25.77 -64.14 71.22
CA GLU A 505 25.16 -64.81 72.38
C GLU A 505 25.73 -66.22 72.57
N LYS A 506 25.92 -66.99 71.49
CA LYS A 506 26.53 -68.33 71.57
C LYS A 506 27.98 -68.29 72.03
N ILE A 507 28.79 -67.36 71.51
CA ILE A 507 30.19 -67.17 71.93
C ILE A 507 30.22 -66.73 73.40
N ALA A 508 29.40 -65.76 73.81
CA ALA A 508 29.35 -65.28 75.19
C ALA A 508 28.92 -66.37 76.18
N ASN A 509 27.93 -67.20 75.82
CA ASN A 509 27.50 -68.34 76.63
C ASN A 509 28.61 -69.40 76.78
N LEU A 510 29.40 -69.63 75.72
CA LEU A 510 30.54 -70.56 75.74
C LEU A 510 31.77 -70.00 76.48
N GLU A 511 31.95 -68.68 76.55
CA GLU A 511 33.00 -68.02 77.34
C GLU A 511 32.63 -67.87 78.84
N SER A 512 31.34 -67.95 79.18
CA SER A 512 30.84 -67.83 80.56
C SER A 512 30.75 -69.16 81.34
N ASN A 513 30.87 -70.29 80.64
CA ASN A 513 31.02 -71.64 81.19
C ASN A 513 32.50 -72.04 81.18
#